data_AF-A0AAD2XV10-F1
#
_entry.id   AF-A0AAD2XV10-F1
#
_cell.length_a   1.000
_cell.length_b   1.000
_cell.length_c   1.000
_cell.angle_alpha   90.00
_cell.angle_beta   90.00
_cell.angle_gamma   90.00
#
_symmetry.space_group_name_H-M   'P 1'
#
loop_
_entity.id
_entity.type
_entity.pdbx_description
1 polymer ?
#
loop_
_entity_poly.entity_id
_entity_poly.type
_entity_poly.pdbx_seq_one_letter_code
_entity_poly.pdbx_strand_id
1 'polypeptide(L)' 'MKTESPTPQDGFIEEHLKRYTFEEDRSSYGYAFPEDQPRMEVLALSFDELTTTLLEDIPESVTAEIPRWRP' A
#
# COMPACT_ATOMS: atom_id res chain seq x y z
N MET A 1 -0.88 -8.52 26.28
CA MET A 1 -1.69 -9.30 25.32
C MET A 1 -0.77 -9.68 24.17
N LYS A 2 -0.50 -10.98 23.96
CA LYS A 2 0.18 -11.43 22.75
C LYS A 2 -0.92 -11.64 21.71
N THR A 3 -0.98 -10.77 20.72
CA THR A 3 -1.73 -11.01 19.48
C THR A 3 -0.98 -12.10 18.73
N GLU A 4 -1.34 -13.35 18.98
CA GLU A 4 -0.98 -14.42 18.06
C GLU A 4 -1.73 -14.13 16.76
N SER A 5 -1.00 -13.60 15.77
CA SER A 5 -1.49 -13.51 14.41
C SER A 5 -1.86 -14.92 13.98
N PRO A 6 -3.07 -15.18 13.48
CA PRO A 6 -3.46 -16.51 13.03
C PRO A 6 -2.48 -16.91 11.92
N THR A 7 -1.59 -17.85 12.24
CA THR A 7 -0.67 -18.41 11.26
C THR A 7 -1.53 -19.09 10.21
N PRO A 8 -1.47 -18.66 8.93
CA PRO A 8 -2.23 -19.32 7.87
C PRO A 8 -1.87 -20.80 7.87
N GLN A 9 -2.88 -21.67 7.71
CA GLN A 9 -2.65 -23.11 7.54
C GLN A 9 -1.67 -23.32 6.38
N ASP A 10 -0.74 -24.27 6.54
CA ASP A 10 0.25 -24.61 5.53
C ASP A 10 -0.45 -24.80 4.17
N GLY A 11 -0.04 -24.03 3.16
CA GLY A 11 -0.60 -24.06 1.80
C GLY A 11 -1.71 -23.04 1.49
N PHE A 12 -2.37 -22.42 2.48
CA PHE A 12 -3.46 -21.46 2.22
C PHE A 12 -3.00 -20.26 1.38
N ILE A 13 -1.81 -19.75 1.69
CA ILE A 13 -1.21 -18.62 0.94
C ILE A 13 -0.95 -19.04 -0.51
N GLU A 14 -0.39 -20.23 -0.73
CA GLU A 14 0.00 -20.73 -2.05
C GLU A 14 -1.22 -21.02 -2.94
N GLU A 15 -2.34 -21.46 -2.35
CA GLU A 15 -3.57 -21.80 -3.07
C GLU A 15 -4.47 -20.59 -3.34
N HIS A 16 -4.48 -19.58 -2.46
CA HIS A 16 -5.51 -18.53 -2.50
C HIS A 16 -4.98 -17.10 -2.66
N LEU A 17 -3.69 -16.85 -2.38
CA LEU A 17 -3.13 -15.51 -2.39
C LEU A 17 -2.04 -15.38 -3.45
N LYS A 18 -2.01 -14.23 -4.10
CA LYS A 18 -0.94 -13.87 -5.03
C LYS A 18 0.14 -13.13 -4.25
N ARG A 19 1.40 -13.47 -4.54
CA ARG A 19 2.56 -12.71 -4.05
C ARG A 19 2.75 -11.47 -4.91
N TYR A 20 2.80 -10.33 -4.26
CA TYR A 20 3.13 -9.04 -4.86
C TYR A 20 4.50 -8.60 -4.36
N THR A 21 5.37 -8.21 -5.27
CA THR A 21 6.71 -7.71 -4.98
C THR A 21 6.85 -6.32 -5.56
N PHE A 22 7.56 -5.44 -4.86
CA PHE A 22 7.93 -4.16 -5.44
C PHE A 22 8.91 -4.38 -6.58
N GLU A 23 8.83 -3.55 -7.63
CA GLU A 23 9.78 -3.64 -8.74
C GLU A 23 11.19 -3.24 -8.30
N GLU A 24 11.29 -2.25 -7.41
CA GLU A 24 12.54 -1.70 -6.89
C GLU A 24 13.16 -2.58 -5.80
N ASP A 25 12.34 -3.30 -5.02
CA ASP A 25 12.79 -4.19 -3.96
C ASP A 25 11.98 -5.49 -3.91
N ARG A 26 12.53 -6.54 -4.50
CA ARG A 26 11.93 -7.89 -4.49
C ARG A 26 11.97 -8.56 -3.11
N SER A 27 12.75 -8.02 -2.17
CA SER A 27 12.79 -8.51 -0.78
C SER A 27 11.61 -8.01 0.05
N SER A 28 11.01 -6.88 -0.34
CA SER A 28 9.72 -6.42 0.17
C SER A 28 8.59 -7.08 -0.61
N TYR A 29 7.70 -7.81 0.10
CA TYR A 29 6.57 -8.49 -0.53
C TYR A 29 5.36 -8.56 0.38
N GLY A 30 4.18 -8.62 -0.24
CA GLY A 30 2.90 -8.87 0.42
C GLY A 30 2.14 -10.00 -0.28
N TYR A 31 1.24 -10.64 0.45
CA TYR A 31 0.28 -11.58 -0.12
C TYR A 31 -1.11 -10.97 -0.03
N ALA A 32 -1.84 -10.98 -1.15
CA ALA A 32 -3.21 -10.49 -1.20
C ALA A 32 -4.03 -11.30 -2.21
N PHE A 33 -5.35 -11.19 -2.14
CA PHE A 33 -6.20 -11.75 -3.19
C PHE A 33 -5.94 -11.01 -4.52
N PRO A 34 -6.11 -11.68 -5.68
CA PRO A 34 -6.00 -11.03 -6.98
C PRO A 34 -6.83 -9.75 -7.10
N GLU A 35 -8.01 -9.74 -6.49
CA GLU A 35 -8.96 -8.62 -6.45
C GLU A 35 -8.43 -7.40 -5.67
N ASP A 36 -7.53 -7.64 -4.72
CA ASP A 36 -6.91 -6.61 -3.87
C ASP A 36 -5.64 -6.01 -4.50
N GLN A 37 -5.26 -6.44 -5.70
CA GLN A 37 -4.07 -5.92 -6.40
C GLN A 37 -4.00 -4.37 -6.41
N PRO A 38 -5.08 -3.62 -6.72
CA PRO A 38 -5.00 -2.15 -6.74
C PRO A 38 -4.68 -1.56 -5.36
N ARG A 39 -5.11 -2.21 -4.28
CA ARG A 39 -4.80 -1.76 -2.91
C ARG A 39 -3.34 -2.04 -2.57
N MET A 40 -2.79 -3.14 -3.08
CA MET A 40 -1.38 -3.46 -2.90
C MET A 40 -0.45 -2.49 -3.62
N GLU A 41 -0.84 -2.02 -4.80
CA GLU A 41 -0.10 -1.01 -5.55
C GLU A 41 -0.04 0.32 -4.79
N VAL A 42 -1.13 0.74 -4.13
CA VAL A 42 -1.14 1.94 -3.26
C VAL A 42 -0.23 1.79 -2.05
N LEU A 43 -0.24 0.62 -1.39
CA LEU A 43 0.68 0.32 -0.29
C LEU A 43 2.13 0.22 -0.73
N ALA A 44 2.35 0.09 -2.04
CA ALA A 44 3.68 0.04 -2.62
C ALA A 44 4.30 1.42 -2.89
N LEU A 45 3.54 2.49 -2.73
CA LEU A 45 4.04 3.84 -2.93
C LEU A 45 4.83 4.31 -1.71
N SER A 46 5.94 5.01 -1.95
CA SER A 46 6.54 5.85 -0.92
C SER A 46 5.57 6.96 -0.49
N PHE A 47 5.83 7.57 0.67
CA PHE A 47 4.99 8.67 1.15
C PHE A 47 4.93 9.83 0.14
N ASP A 48 6.05 10.13 -0.53
CA ASP A 48 6.13 11.21 -1.53
C ASP A 48 5.37 10.86 -2.81
N GLU A 49 5.46 9.62 -3.30
CA GLU A 49 4.70 9.15 -4.46
C GLU A 49 3.20 9.08 -4.17
N LEU A 50 2.80 8.60 -2.99
CA LEU A 50 1.41 8.59 -2.56
C LEU A 50 0.87 10.01 -2.47
N THR A 51 1.63 10.93 -1.86
CA THR A 51 1.25 12.33 -1.74
C THR A 51 1.11 12.96 -3.13
N THR A 52 2.04 12.70 -4.04
CA THR A 52 1.97 13.23 -5.42
C THR A 52 0.75 12.69 -6.15
N THR A 53 0.52 11.37 -6.12
CA THR A 53 -0.64 10.72 -6.76
C THR A 53 -1.97 11.21 -6.20
N LEU A 54 -2.05 11.46 -4.88
CA LEU A 54 -3.25 12.00 -4.25
C LEU A 54 -3.50 13.47 -4.56
N LEU A 55 -2.43 14.23 -4.84
CA LEU A 55 -2.50 15.65 -5.16
C LEU A 55 -2.67 15.90 -6.66
N GLU A 56 -2.35 14.93 -7.52
CA GLU A 56 -2.71 14.97 -8.93
C GLU A 56 -4.22 15.18 -9.06
N ASP A 57 -4.61 16.15 -9.88
CA ASP A 57 -5.99 16.62 -10.10
C ASP A 57 -6.70 17.33 -8.93
N ILE A 58 -6.04 17.55 -7.79
CA ILE A 58 -6.59 18.44 -6.75
C ILE A 58 -6.41 19.91 -7.20
N PRO A 59 -7.47 20.75 -7.18
CA PRO A 59 -7.35 22.15 -7.54
C PRO A 59 -6.30 22.88 -6.69
N GLU A 60 -5.49 23.73 -7.32
CA GLU A 60 -4.47 24.53 -6.62
C GLU A 60 -5.06 25.35 -5.45
N SER A 61 -6.33 25.74 -5.54
CA SER A 61 -7.04 26.43 -4.46
C SER A 61 -7.15 25.63 -3.16
N VAL A 62 -7.09 24.30 -3.23
CA VAL A 62 -7.13 23.39 -2.07
C VAL A 62 -5.71 23.04 -1.63
N THR A 63 -4.78 22.78 -2.55
CA THR A 63 -3.40 22.43 -2.21
C THR A 63 -2.60 23.61 -1.65
N ALA A 64 -2.98 24.85 -1.98
CA ALA A 64 -2.39 26.08 -1.44
C ALA A 64 -2.58 26.25 0.09
N GLU A 65 -3.52 25.54 0.71
CA GLU A 65 -3.73 25.59 2.17
C GLU A 65 -2.88 24.58 2.95
N ILE A 66 -2.31 23.57 2.29
CA ILE A 66 -1.50 22.52 2.90
C ILE A 66 -0.28 23.06 3.70
N PRO A 67 0.43 24.14 3.27
CA PRO A 67 1.50 24.74 4.06
C PRO A 67 1.05 25.26 5.42
N ARG A 68 -0.25 25.56 5.61
CA ARG A 68 -0.82 26.02 6.89
C ARG A 68 -1.13 24.89 7.87
N TRP A 69 -1.11 23.64 7.42
CA TRP A 69 -1.44 22.47 8.25
C TRP A 69 -0.21 21.75 8.80
N ARG A 70 1.00 22.17 8.41
CA ARG A 70 2.23 21.69 9.05
C ARG A 70 2.42 22.42 10.39
N PRO A 71 2.62 21.69 11.51
CA PRO A 71 2.82 22.28 12.82
C PRO A 71 4.15 23.04 12.93
#